data_AF-A0AAV5T3M6-F1
#
_entry.id   AF-A0AAV5T3M6-F1
#
_cell.length_a   1.000
_cell.length_b   1.000
_cell.length_c   1.000
_cell.angle_alpha   90.00
_cell.angle_beta   90.00
_cell.angle_gamma   90.00
#
_symmetry.space_group_name_H-M   'P 1'
#
loop_
_entity.id
_entity.type
_entity.pdbx_description
1 polymer ?
#
loop_
_entity_poly.entity_id
_entity_poly.type
_entity_poly.pdbx_seq_one_letter_code
_entity_poly.pdbx_strand_id
1 'polypeptide(L)'
;MILILAVSSLFCFILAWFLNLLLLSCLFQHNSIQNSGYRLISLSIVIFDLLFSAAYAITVPLFHADGNLVLLIPVGYTSTISISSFLGSLVRPSYIIWHACMITTSFLVAITFAYRYTVICNSKRLQKLYNSRVARAILFTFCATFALTQGFLLDWATSPLDNLSDTMNRLLSDVYGVDFSQVYYQGNDMNDPTMKSRGLVGMGLSGLFQVSFVVIIFVVFYTGSKIYSVIRHSIVSRRAQEKQQQVFRMLVCQALSPFFFLYLPPFIDATSITIGYKLPFFVCIVKAILVYLFPIANPLAILLFTDDYRYFIRNGKQRIKSDNSIN
;
A
#
# COMPACT_ATOMS: atom_id res chain seq x y z
N MET A 1 -23.26 9.19 6.96
CA MET A 1 -22.17 8.89 6.01
C MET A 1 -20.88 8.49 6.70
N ILE A 2 -20.44 9.19 7.76
CA ILE A 2 -19.25 8.81 8.56
C ILE A 2 -19.37 7.40 9.17
N LEU A 3 -20.56 7.02 9.65
CA LEU A 3 -20.83 5.65 10.12
C LEU A 3 -20.57 4.60 9.03
N ILE A 4 -20.87 4.91 7.76
CA ILE A 4 -20.62 3.99 6.64
C ILE A 4 -19.12 3.76 6.49
N LEU A 5 -18.30 4.81 6.56
CA LEU A 5 -16.84 4.68 6.51
C LEU A 5 -16.30 3.84 7.67
N ALA A 6 -16.82 4.03 8.89
CA ALA A 6 -16.40 3.23 10.06
C ALA A 6 -16.74 1.75 9.89
N VAL A 7 -17.96 1.43 9.45
CA VAL A 7 -18.41 0.05 9.21
C VAL A 7 -17.64 -0.59 8.04
N SER A 8 -17.47 0.14 6.94
CA SER A 8 -16.67 -0.31 5.79
C SER A 8 -15.21 -0.54 6.17
N SER A 9 -14.63 0.33 6.99
CA SER A 9 -13.27 0.18 7.53
C SER A 9 -13.09 -1.14 8.26
N LEU A 10 -13.99 -1.42 9.22
CA LEU A 10 -13.92 -2.64 10.03
C LEU A 10 -14.13 -3.90 9.17
N PHE A 11 -15.09 -3.87 8.26
CA PHE A 11 -15.33 -4.99 7.34
C PHE A 11 -14.10 -5.26 6.46
N CYS A 12 -13.53 -4.21 5.85
CA CYS A 12 -12.35 -4.33 5.01
C CYS A 12 -11.13 -4.81 5.81
N PHE A 13 -10.96 -4.34 7.05
CA PHE A 13 -9.91 -4.79 7.95
C PHE A 13 -10.01 -6.29 8.24
N ILE A 14 -11.20 -6.77 8.64
CA ILE A 14 -11.43 -8.20 8.93
C ILE A 14 -11.17 -9.05 7.68
N LEU A 15 -11.68 -8.63 6.53
CA LEU A 15 -11.49 -9.35 5.28
C LEU A 15 -10.03 -9.36 4.81
N ALA A 16 -9.33 -8.22 4.90
CA ALA A 16 -7.91 -8.12 4.57
C ALA A 16 -7.07 -9.05 5.45
N TRP A 17 -7.34 -9.07 6.76
CA TRP A 17 -6.64 -9.95 7.69
C TRP A 17 -6.90 -11.42 7.40
N PHE A 18 -8.16 -11.80 7.19
CA PHE A 18 -8.52 -13.16 6.83
C PHE A 18 -7.78 -13.63 5.56
N LEU A 19 -7.80 -12.84 4.49
CA LEU A 19 -7.14 -13.18 3.22
C LEU A 19 -5.61 -13.23 3.34
N ASN A 20 -5.00 -12.28 4.06
CA ASN A 20 -3.55 -12.27 4.28
C ASN A 20 -3.09 -13.43 5.16
N LEU A 21 -3.84 -13.81 6.19
CA LEU A 21 -3.54 -14.98 7.02
C LEU A 21 -3.74 -16.30 6.26
N LEU A 22 -4.73 -16.37 5.37
CA LEU A 22 -4.93 -17.50 4.47
C LEU A 22 -3.76 -17.63 3.49
N LEU A 23 -3.33 -16.53 2.88
CA LEU A 23 -2.15 -16.49 2.02
C LEU A 23 -0.88 -16.86 2.78
N LEU A 24 -0.70 -16.35 3.99
CA LEU A 24 0.42 -16.69 4.87
C LEU A 24 0.46 -18.21 5.15
N SER A 25 -0.70 -18.80 5.42
CA SER A 25 -0.85 -20.25 5.61
C SER A 25 -0.44 -21.02 4.36
N CYS A 26 -0.84 -20.56 3.16
CA CYS A 26 -0.41 -21.15 1.89
C CYS A 26 1.12 -21.05 1.71
N LEU A 27 1.72 -19.89 2.02
CA LEU A 27 3.17 -19.67 1.92
C LEU A 27 3.99 -20.52 2.88
N PHE A 28 3.45 -20.85 4.06
CA PHE A 28 4.14 -21.73 5.02
C PHE A 28 3.98 -23.21 4.69
N GLN A 29 2.80 -23.62 4.22
CA GLN A 29 2.50 -25.04 3.98
C GLN A 29 3.00 -25.52 2.62
N HIS A 30 3.07 -24.63 1.63
CA HIS A 30 3.57 -24.97 0.29
C HIS A 30 5.05 -24.60 0.17
N ASN A 31 5.93 -25.56 0.49
CA ASN A 31 7.36 -25.47 0.21
C ASN A 31 7.69 -25.67 -1.29
N SER A 32 6.71 -25.70 -2.21
CA SER A 32 7.00 -26.00 -3.62
C SER A 32 7.88 -24.91 -4.22
N ILE A 33 9.11 -25.30 -4.60
CA ILE A 33 9.94 -24.94 -5.77
C ILE A 33 10.17 -23.43 -6.06
N GLN A 34 9.43 -22.51 -5.46
CA GLN A 34 9.68 -21.08 -5.53
C GLN A 34 10.99 -20.80 -4.80
N ASN A 35 11.97 -20.36 -5.60
CA ASN A 35 13.24 -19.84 -5.11
C ASN A 35 13.04 -19.01 -3.84
N SER A 36 13.87 -19.26 -2.83
CA SER A 36 13.83 -18.63 -1.50
C SER A 36 13.68 -17.11 -1.53
N GLY A 37 14.20 -16.44 -2.57
CA GLY A 37 14.04 -15.00 -2.78
C GLY A 37 12.60 -14.54 -3.03
N TYR A 38 11.82 -15.24 -3.85
CA TYR A 38 10.42 -14.86 -4.13
C TYR A 38 9.52 -15.05 -2.91
N ARG A 39 9.80 -16.10 -2.12
CA ARG A 39 9.10 -16.35 -0.86
C ARG A 39 9.30 -15.22 0.13
N LEU A 40 10.53 -14.73 0.28
CA LEU A 40 10.82 -13.59 1.16
C LEU A 40 10.05 -12.34 0.74
N ILE A 41 10.03 -12.02 -0.56
CA ILE A 41 9.28 -10.88 -1.09
C ILE A 41 7.78 -11.02 -0.80
N SER A 42 7.22 -12.21 -1.03
CA SER A 42 5.80 -12.49 -0.79
C SER A 42 5.44 -12.40 0.70
N LEU A 43 6.32 -12.86 1.59
CA LEU A 43 6.13 -12.70 3.04
C LEU A 43 6.18 -11.23 3.46
N SER A 44 7.12 -10.44 2.92
CA SER A 44 7.17 -9.01 3.18
C SER A 44 5.88 -8.32 2.75
N ILE A 45 5.38 -8.64 1.56
CA ILE A 45 4.10 -8.12 1.06
C ILE A 45 2.96 -8.38 2.06
N VAL A 46 2.80 -9.62 2.53
CA VAL A 46 1.75 -9.98 3.51
C VAL A 46 1.91 -9.19 4.82
N ILE A 47 3.15 -9.06 5.33
CA ILE A 47 3.40 -8.31 6.57
C ILE A 47 3.01 -6.84 6.40
N PHE A 48 3.39 -6.21 5.29
CA PHE A 48 3.07 -4.81 5.04
C PHE A 48 1.58 -4.59 4.75
N ASP A 49 0.87 -5.53 4.14
CA ASP A 49 -0.59 -5.45 3.97
C ASP A 49 -1.33 -5.55 5.32
N LEU A 50 -0.85 -6.38 6.24
CA LEU A 50 -1.38 -6.47 7.62
C LEU A 50 -1.11 -5.18 8.41
N LEU A 51 0.10 -4.63 8.34
CA LEU A 51 0.45 -3.37 8.99
C LEU A 51 -0.34 -2.20 8.41
N PHE A 52 -0.46 -2.14 7.09
CA PHE A 52 -1.25 -1.14 6.37
C PHE A 52 -2.70 -1.17 6.83
N SER A 53 -3.34 -2.35 6.82
CA SER A 53 -4.75 -2.49 7.19
C SER A 53 -5.00 -2.17 8.66
N ALA A 54 -4.09 -2.54 9.57
CA ALA A 54 -4.20 -2.18 10.98
C ALA A 54 -4.07 -0.66 11.21
N ALA A 55 -3.06 -0.04 10.62
CA ALA A 55 -2.85 1.40 10.71
C ALA A 55 -4.05 2.18 10.14
N TYR A 56 -4.55 1.76 8.99
CA TYR A 56 -5.71 2.38 8.35
C TYR A 56 -7.01 2.15 9.11
N ALA A 57 -7.18 0.99 9.75
CA ALA A 57 -8.32 0.73 10.63
C ALA A 57 -8.30 1.70 11.82
N ILE A 58 -7.15 1.90 12.47
CA ILE A 58 -7.01 2.83 13.59
C ILE A 58 -7.32 4.27 13.17
N THR A 59 -6.77 4.73 12.05
CA THR A 59 -6.94 6.14 11.63
C THR A 59 -8.27 6.40 10.95
N VAL A 60 -8.80 5.45 10.18
CA VAL A 60 -9.98 5.60 9.31
C VAL A 60 -9.92 6.95 8.58
N PRO A 61 -8.87 7.18 7.78
CA PRO A 61 -8.54 8.52 7.33
C PRO A 61 -9.48 8.95 6.19
N LEU A 62 -9.98 10.17 6.28
CA LEU A 62 -10.79 10.80 5.25
C LEU A 62 -10.05 12.03 4.72
N PHE A 63 -9.76 12.00 3.43
CA PHE A 63 -9.18 13.13 2.72
C PHE A 63 -10.25 14.18 2.42
N HIS A 64 -10.05 15.38 2.96
CA HIS A 64 -10.84 16.57 2.66
C HIS A 64 -9.95 17.61 1.98
N ALA A 65 -10.40 18.11 0.83
CA ALA A 65 -9.74 19.18 0.10
C ALA A 65 -10.79 20.25 -0.23
N ASP A 66 -10.56 21.46 0.28
CA ASP A 66 -11.42 22.62 0.08
C ASP A 66 -10.56 23.85 -0.28
N GLY A 67 -10.36 24.05 -1.59
CA GLY A 67 -9.50 25.11 -2.10
C GLY A 67 -8.05 24.94 -1.65
N ASN A 68 -7.60 25.83 -0.76
CA ASN A 68 -6.24 25.89 -0.22
C ASN A 68 -6.06 25.06 1.07
N LEU A 69 -7.13 24.43 1.55
CA LEU A 69 -7.14 23.61 2.75
C LEU A 69 -7.10 22.13 2.39
N VAL A 70 -6.15 21.41 2.99
CA VAL A 70 -5.98 19.97 2.81
C VAL A 70 -5.95 19.32 4.16
N LEU A 71 -6.78 18.31 4.34
CA LEU A 71 -6.90 17.60 5.60
C LEU A 71 -6.98 16.10 5.38
N LEU A 72 -6.40 15.39 6.33
CA LEU A 72 -6.59 13.98 6.55
C LEU A 72 -7.15 13.81 7.95
N ILE A 73 -8.45 13.59 8.00
CA ILE A 73 -9.24 13.63 9.23
C ILE A 73 -9.50 12.18 9.66
N PRO A 74 -9.23 11.80 10.92
CA PRO A 74 -9.69 10.51 11.41
C PRO A 74 -11.22 10.56 11.54
N VAL A 75 -11.92 9.66 10.87
CA VAL A 75 -13.38 9.56 10.98
C VAL A 75 -13.80 8.25 11.65
N GLY A 76 -15.02 8.12 12.14
CA GLY A 76 -15.45 6.87 12.79
C GLY A 76 -15.02 6.74 14.25
N TYR A 77 -14.64 5.55 14.72
CA TYR A 77 -14.55 5.31 16.17
C TYR A 77 -13.42 6.06 16.88
N THR A 78 -12.36 6.45 16.17
CA THR A 78 -11.27 7.27 16.74
C THR A 78 -11.55 8.78 16.70
N SER A 79 -12.59 9.21 15.96
CA SER A 79 -12.95 10.64 15.83
C SER A 79 -13.47 11.29 17.12
N THR A 80 -13.90 10.49 18.08
CA THR A 80 -14.41 10.95 19.39
C THR A 80 -13.47 10.62 20.54
N ILE A 81 -12.31 10.02 20.25
CA ILE A 81 -11.37 9.55 21.26
C ILE A 81 -10.29 10.62 21.45
N SER A 82 -10.20 11.17 22.66
CA SER A 82 -9.17 12.16 23.00
C SER A 82 -7.77 11.60 22.82
N ILE A 83 -6.86 12.43 22.32
CA ILE A 83 -5.44 12.14 22.11
C ILE A 83 -4.71 11.73 23.40
N SER A 84 -5.24 12.15 24.55
CA SER A 84 -4.73 11.79 25.89
C SER A 84 -4.95 10.31 26.25
N SER A 85 -5.92 9.66 25.61
CA SER A 85 -6.18 8.24 25.83
C SER A 85 -5.18 7.36 25.07
N PHE A 86 -4.98 6.12 25.55
CA PHE A 86 -4.12 5.15 24.87
C PHE A 86 -4.52 4.97 23.38
N LEU A 87 -5.80 4.73 23.09
CA LEU A 87 -6.28 4.56 21.71
C LEU A 87 -6.10 5.84 20.87
N GLY A 88 -6.33 7.02 21.44
CA GLY A 88 -6.11 8.30 20.75
C GLY A 88 -4.63 8.53 20.42
N SER A 89 -3.73 8.16 21.33
CA SER A 89 -2.28 8.25 21.11
C SER A 89 -1.77 7.36 19.97
N LEU A 90 -2.53 6.32 19.58
CA LEU A 90 -2.17 5.43 18.47
C LEU A 90 -2.46 6.03 17.09
N VAL A 91 -3.25 7.10 16.98
CA VAL A 91 -3.67 7.68 15.70
C VAL A 91 -2.46 8.23 14.92
N ARG A 92 -1.61 9.03 15.58
CA ARG A 92 -0.40 9.59 14.96
C ARG A 92 0.59 8.54 14.45
N PRO A 93 1.07 7.56 15.27
CA PRO A 93 1.96 6.52 14.75
C PRO A 93 1.29 5.67 13.67
N SER A 94 -0.03 5.48 13.72
CA SER A 94 -0.76 4.79 12.66
C SER A 94 -0.72 5.56 11.33
N TYR A 95 -0.86 6.90 11.33
CA TYR A 95 -0.65 7.69 10.12
C TYR A 95 0.76 7.49 9.53
N ILE A 96 1.79 7.53 10.36
CA ILE A 96 3.19 7.35 9.93
C ILE A 96 3.39 5.95 9.32
N ILE A 97 2.92 4.90 10.02
CA ILE A 97 3.02 3.50 9.54
C ILE A 97 2.26 3.33 8.24
N TRP A 98 1.06 3.89 8.13
CA TRP A 98 0.24 3.79 6.93
C TRP A 98 0.95 4.39 5.70
N HIS A 99 1.50 5.61 5.81
CA HIS A 99 2.27 6.23 4.74
C HIS A 99 3.54 5.42 4.39
N ALA A 100 4.26 4.94 5.40
CA ALA A 100 5.44 4.10 5.19
C ALA A 100 5.08 2.78 4.46
N CYS A 101 3.93 2.17 4.80
CA CYS A 101 3.45 0.97 4.12
C CYS A 101 3.10 1.27 2.65
N MET A 102 2.45 2.40 2.33
CA MET A 102 2.19 2.80 0.95
C MET A 102 3.46 2.86 0.10
N ILE A 103 4.51 3.50 0.62
CA ILE A 103 5.80 3.63 -0.06
C ILE A 103 6.47 2.26 -0.20
N THR A 104 6.46 1.47 0.88
CA THR A 104 7.11 0.15 0.90
C THR A 104 6.47 -0.81 -0.08
N THR A 105 5.14 -0.83 -0.18
CA THR A 105 4.40 -1.63 -1.16
C THR A 105 4.91 -1.41 -2.57
N SER A 106 5.17 -0.17 -2.96
CA SER A 106 5.60 0.13 -4.33
C SER A 106 7.03 -0.29 -4.61
N PHE A 107 7.91 -0.19 -3.61
CA PHE A 107 9.22 -0.82 -3.69
C PHE A 107 9.10 -2.34 -3.81
N LEU A 108 8.21 -2.99 -3.05
CA LEU A 108 8.00 -4.43 -3.14
C LEU A 108 7.47 -4.86 -4.51
N VAL A 109 6.57 -4.10 -5.13
CA VAL A 109 6.11 -4.35 -6.51
C VAL A 109 7.29 -4.26 -7.49
N ALA A 110 8.09 -3.19 -7.43
CA ALA A 110 9.27 -3.04 -8.28
C ALA A 110 10.28 -4.18 -8.08
N ILE A 111 10.57 -4.54 -6.83
CA ILE A 111 11.46 -5.64 -6.45
C ILE A 111 10.92 -6.97 -6.99
N THR A 112 9.60 -7.20 -6.93
CA THR A 112 8.97 -8.42 -7.44
C THR A 112 9.17 -8.55 -8.94
N PHE A 113 8.91 -7.49 -9.70
CA PHE A 113 9.11 -7.46 -11.15
C PHE A 113 10.59 -7.60 -11.52
N ALA A 114 11.48 -6.86 -10.86
CA ALA A 114 12.92 -6.95 -11.09
C ALA A 114 13.46 -8.35 -10.78
N TYR A 115 13.04 -8.96 -9.66
CA TYR A 115 13.38 -10.33 -9.32
C TYR A 115 12.93 -11.31 -10.41
N ARG A 116 11.66 -11.22 -10.85
CA ARG A 116 11.11 -12.09 -11.90
C ARG A 116 11.81 -11.90 -13.25
N TYR A 117 12.18 -10.68 -13.58
CA TYR A 117 13.01 -10.38 -14.74
C TYR A 117 14.36 -11.12 -14.68
N THR A 118 15.02 -11.16 -13.52
CA THR A 118 16.30 -11.90 -13.40
C THR A 118 16.15 -13.39 -13.66
N VAL A 119 15.06 -13.99 -13.19
CA VAL A 119 14.80 -15.43 -13.32
C VAL A 119 14.41 -15.79 -14.75
N ILE A 120 13.55 -15.01 -15.39
CA ILE A 120 13.00 -15.32 -16.72
C ILE A 120 13.97 -14.90 -17.83
N CYS A 121 14.57 -13.72 -17.74
CA CYS A 121 15.47 -13.18 -18.75
C CYS A 121 16.94 -13.60 -18.53
N ASN A 122 17.22 -14.45 -17.53
CA ASN A 122 18.54 -15.00 -17.21
C ASN A 122 19.65 -13.93 -17.05
N SER A 123 19.33 -12.82 -16.39
CA SER A 123 20.29 -11.73 -16.17
C SER A 123 21.28 -12.06 -15.04
N LYS A 124 22.41 -12.71 -15.40
CA LYS A 124 23.45 -13.19 -14.46
C LYS A 124 23.92 -12.15 -13.43
N ARG A 125 24.14 -10.89 -13.84
CA ARG A 125 24.61 -9.81 -12.94
C ARG A 125 23.61 -9.51 -11.83
N LEU A 126 22.34 -9.28 -12.20
CA LEU A 126 21.27 -9.02 -11.24
C LEU A 126 20.95 -10.26 -10.41
N GLN A 127 21.02 -11.46 -10.99
CA GLN A 127 20.82 -12.70 -10.25
C GLN A 127 21.84 -12.85 -9.11
N LYS A 128 23.11 -12.48 -9.32
CA LYS A 128 24.14 -12.44 -8.26
C LYS A 128 23.76 -11.49 -7.12
N LEU A 129 23.22 -10.31 -7.46
CA LEU A 129 22.75 -9.33 -6.49
C LEU A 129 21.58 -9.90 -5.66
N TYR A 130 20.53 -10.40 -6.32
CA TYR A 130 19.35 -10.94 -5.64
C TYR A 130 19.63 -12.24 -4.87
N ASN A 131 20.64 -13.02 -5.25
CA ASN A 131 21.03 -14.23 -4.52
C ASN A 131 21.88 -13.92 -3.28
N SER A 132 22.56 -12.77 -3.23
CA SER A 132 23.34 -12.34 -2.06
C SER A 132 22.42 -11.99 -0.88
N ARG A 133 22.60 -12.67 0.25
CA ARG A 133 21.87 -12.39 1.50
C ARG A 133 22.11 -10.95 1.98
N VAL A 134 23.37 -10.50 1.90
CA VAL A 134 23.77 -9.15 2.32
C VAL A 134 23.13 -8.09 1.44
N ALA A 135 23.16 -8.27 0.12
CA ALA A 135 22.56 -7.30 -0.80
C ALA A 135 21.04 -7.21 -0.62
N ARG A 136 20.35 -8.35 -0.40
CA ARG A 136 18.93 -8.34 -0.06
C ARG A 136 18.68 -7.60 1.25
N ALA A 137 19.43 -7.89 2.30
CA ALA A 137 19.27 -7.20 3.58
C ALA A 137 19.45 -5.68 3.43
N ILE A 138 20.50 -5.23 2.72
CA ILE A 138 20.73 -3.82 2.44
C ILE A 138 19.54 -3.21 1.68
N LEU A 139 19.03 -3.88 0.65
CA LEU A 139 17.90 -3.39 -0.13
C LEU A 139 16.63 -3.25 0.72
N PHE A 140 16.27 -4.27 1.50
CA PHE A 140 15.10 -4.22 2.37
C PHE A 140 15.24 -3.15 3.46
N THR A 141 16.42 -3.05 4.10
CA THR A 141 16.69 -2.01 5.09
C THR A 141 16.61 -0.62 4.48
N PHE A 142 17.20 -0.41 3.30
CA PHE A 142 17.11 0.87 2.60
C PHE A 142 15.67 1.27 2.29
N CYS A 143 14.86 0.35 1.74
CA CYS A 143 13.45 0.60 1.44
C CYS A 143 12.66 0.93 2.72
N ALA A 144 12.86 0.16 3.78
CA ALA A 144 12.16 0.38 5.06
C ALA A 144 12.54 1.71 5.70
N THR A 145 13.85 2.03 5.76
CA THR A 145 14.33 3.31 6.30
C THR A 145 13.81 4.48 5.47
N PHE A 146 13.91 4.42 4.14
CA PHE A 146 13.41 5.48 3.27
C PHE A 146 11.90 5.70 3.46
N ALA A 147 11.11 4.63 3.50
CA ALA A 147 9.67 4.71 3.70
C ALA A 147 9.29 5.30 5.07
N LEU A 148 9.97 4.87 6.14
CA LEU A 148 9.75 5.42 7.48
C LEU A 148 10.17 6.90 7.57
N THR A 149 11.34 7.25 7.02
CA THR A 149 11.80 8.65 6.98
C THR A 149 10.80 9.54 6.26
N GLN A 150 10.27 9.10 5.12
CA GLN A 150 9.22 9.84 4.41
C GLN A 150 7.94 9.97 5.26
N GLY A 151 7.51 8.91 5.94
CA GLY A 151 6.37 8.95 6.85
C GLY A 151 6.54 10.00 7.97
N PHE A 152 7.72 10.04 8.61
CA PHE A 152 8.03 11.03 9.65
C PHE A 152 8.12 12.46 9.10
N LEU A 153 8.74 12.65 7.93
CA LEU A 153 8.88 13.97 7.33
C LEU A 153 7.52 14.53 6.89
N LEU A 154 6.65 13.67 6.34
CA LEU A 154 5.29 14.07 6.00
C LEU A 154 4.49 14.41 7.27
N ASP A 155 4.55 13.56 8.30
CA ASP A 155 3.94 13.83 9.61
C ASP A 155 4.39 15.18 10.17
N TRP A 156 5.68 15.49 10.15
CA TRP A 156 6.19 16.77 10.59
C TRP A 156 5.64 17.95 9.75
N ALA A 157 5.57 17.79 8.43
CA ALA A 157 5.10 18.83 7.51
C ALA A 157 3.58 19.10 7.62
N THR A 158 2.80 18.10 8.00
CA THR A 158 1.33 18.16 8.05
C THR A 158 0.76 18.02 9.45
N SER A 159 1.60 17.95 10.49
CA SER A 159 1.10 17.90 11.87
C SER A 159 0.34 19.18 12.21
N PRO A 160 -0.76 19.06 12.98
CA PRO A 160 -1.64 20.17 13.25
C PRO A 160 -0.93 21.18 14.17
N LEU A 161 -1.19 22.45 13.92
CA LEU A 161 -0.81 23.57 14.79
C LEU A 161 -2.06 24.12 15.47
N ASP A 162 -1.91 24.79 16.61
CA ASP A 162 -3.03 25.26 17.43
C ASP A 162 -4.00 26.17 16.63
N ASN A 163 -3.45 27.10 15.83
CA ASN A 163 -4.20 27.97 14.92
C ASN A 163 -5.00 27.20 13.84
N LEU A 164 -4.44 26.10 13.33
CA LEU A 164 -5.14 25.25 12.38
C LEU A 164 -6.32 24.56 13.07
N SER A 165 -6.11 24.02 14.28
CA SER A 165 -7.15 23.32 15.03
C SER A 165 -8.34 24.23 15.36
N ASP A 166 -8.09 25.48 15.74
CA ASP A 166 -9.14 26.48 15.95
C ASP A 166 -9.92 26.77 14.66
N THR A 167 -9.19 26.91 13.54
CA THR A 167 -9.79 27.11 12.23
C THR A 167 -10.64 25.92 11.81
N MET A 168 -10.18 24.69 12.04
CA MET A 168 -10.91 23.46 11.73
C MET A 168 -12.15 23.30 12.60
N ASN A 169 -12.04 23.60 13.89
CA ASN A 169 -13.18 23.57 14.80
C ASN A 169 -14.27 24.56 14.37
N ARG A 170 -13.90 25.75 13.90
CA ARG A 170 -14.88 26.74 13.41
C ARG A 170 -15.55 26.34 12.09
N LEU A 171 -14.82 25.69 11.18
CA LEU A 171 -15.30 25.42 9.82
C LEU A 171 -15.95 24.04 9.65
N LEU A 172 -15.45 23.04 10.37
CA LEU A 172 -15.63 21.63 10.03
C LEU A 172 -16.07 20.74 11.20
N SER A 173 -16.02 21.21 12.45
CA SER A 173 -16.39 20.37 13.61
C SER A 173 -17.81 19.83 13.50
N ASP A 174 -18.79 20.67 13.17
CA ASP A 174 -20.20 20.28 13.02
C ASP A 174 -20.41 19.35 11.82
N VAL A 175 -19.65 19.54 10.74
CA VAL A 175 -19.75 18.73 9.52
C VAL A 175 -19.27 17.30 9.77
N TYR A 176 -18.20 17.16 10.57
CA TYR A 176 -17.54 15.87 10.81
C TYR A 176 -17.88 15.25 12.17
N GLY A 177 -18.49 15.98 13.08
CA GLY A 177 -18.69 15.56 14.47
C GLY A 177 -17.37 15.33 15.21
N VAL A 178 -16.35 16.13 14.89
CA VAL A 178 -14.97 15.99 15.39
C VAL A 178 -14.58 17.27 16.13
N ASP A 179 -14.07 17.13 17.35
CA ASP A 179 -13.35 18.20 18.02
C ASP A 179 -11.85 18.11 17.68
N PHE A 180 -11.41 18.97 16.77
CA PHE A 180 -10.03 19.02 16.28
C PHE A 180 -9.02 19.47 17.34
N SER A 181 -9.46 19.96 18.49
CA SER A 181 -8.58 20.22 19.64
C SER A 181 -8.24 18.96 20.43
N GLN A 182 -9.07 17.91 20.29
CA GLN A 182 -8.97 16.67 21.05
C GLN A 182 -8.41 15.50 20.24
N VAL A 183 -8.36 15.59 18.91
CA VAL A 183 -7.91 14.49 18.05
C VAL A 183 -6.69 14.85 17.23
N TYR A 184 -5.87 13.84 16.92
CA TYR A 184 -4.78 14.01 15.97
C TYR A 184 -5.31 13.89 14.53
N TYR A 185 -5.04 14.89 13.71
CA TYR A 185 -5.31 14.90 12.27
C TYR A 185 -4.07 15.42 11.53
N GLN A 186 -4.01 15.24 10.22
CA GLN A 186 -2.97 15.88 9.41
C GLN A 186 -3.60 16.96 8.53
N GLY A 187 -2.93 18.09 8.37
CA GLY A 187 -3.49 19.19 7.61
C GLY A 187 -2.48 20.26 7.19
N ASN A 188 -2.86 21.02 6.18
CA ASN A 188 -2.17 22.22 5.76
C ASN A 188 -3.18 23.24 5.25
N ASP A 189 -3.16 24.45 5.80
CA ASP A 189 -3.83 25.61 5.23
C ASP A 189 -2.79 26.50 4.54
N MET A 190 -2.81 26.53 3.21
CA MET A 190 -1.84 27.33 2.45
C MET A 190 -2.05 28.83 2.59
N ASN A 191 -3.18 29.29 3.14
CA ASN A 191 -3.43 30.69 3.44
C ASN A 191 -2.72 31.15 4.72
N ASP A 192 -2.40 30.22 5.63
CA ASP A 192 -1.75 30.55 6.89
C ASP A 192 -0.22 30.71 6.69
N PRO A 193 0.35 31.90 6.94
CA PRO A 193 1.79 32.13 6.76
C PRO A 193 2.68 31.22 7.61
N THR A 194 2.20 30.81 8.79
CA THR A 194 2.94 29.90 9.70
C THR A 194 2.99 28.48 9.15
N MET A 195 1.96 28.07 8.40
CA MET A 195 1.87 26.76 7.76
C MET A 195 2.51 26.73 6.38
N LYS A 196 2.65 27.89 5.72
CA LYS A 196 3.20 28.01 4.37
C LYS A 196 4.59 27.40 4.24
N SER A 197 5.48 27.59 5.21
CA SER A 197 6.84 27.02 5.19
C SER A 197 6.83 25.49 5.30
N ARG A 198 6.02 24.94 6.23
CA ARG A 198 5.80 23.49 6.36
C ARG A 198 5.11 22.91 5.13
N GLY A 199 4.17 23.64 4.55
CA GLY A 199 3.46 23.28 3.32
C GLY A 199 4.40 23.18 2.13
N LEU A 200 5.31 24.13 1.95
CA LEU A 200 6.34 24.05 0.90
C LEU A 200 7.26 22.84 1.08
N VAL A 201 7.67 22.53 2.31
CA VAL A 201 8.45 21.31 2.59
C VAL A 201 7.62 20.06 2.29
N GLY A 202 6.36 20.02 2.73
CA GLY A 202 5.42 18.92 2.46
C GLY A 202 5.17 18.70 0.96
N MET A 203 5.05 19.78 0.18
CA MET A 203 4.96 19.73 -1.28
C MET A 203 6.24 19.18 -1.90
N GLY A 204 7.42 19.62 -1.43
CA GLY A 204 8.71 19.10 -1.88
C GLY A 204 8.87 17.60 -1.61
N LEU A 205 8.49 17.15 -0.42
CA LEU A 205 8.49 15.73 -0.03
C LEU A 205 7.51 14.91 -0.87
N SER A 206 6.30 15.43 -1.07
CA SER A 206 5.30 14.82 -1.95
C SER A 206 5.79 14.72 -3.39
N GLY A 207 6.49 15.73 -3.89
CA GLY A 207 7.15 15.72 -5.20
C GLY A 207 8.23 14.64 -5.31
N LEU A 208 9.07 14.48 -4.28
CA LEU A 208 10.08 13.42 -4.23
C LEU A 208 9.43 12.02 -4.27
N PHE A 209 8.32 11.84 -3.54
CA PHE A 209 7.53 10.62 -3.59
C PHE A 209 6.95 10.36 -4.99
N GLN A 210 6.39 11.38 -5.65
CA GLN A 210 5.87 11.26 -7.01
C GLN A 210 6.98 10.88 -8.01
N VAL A 211 8.15 11.51 -7.94
CA VAL A 211 9.30 11.15 -8.80
C VAL A 211 9.73 9.70 -8.56
N SER A 212 9.83 9.29 -7.28
CA SER A 212 10.15 7.90 -6.92
C SER A 212 9.13 6.91 -7.49
N PHE A 213 7.85 7.27 -7.46
CA PHE A 213 6.77 6.47 -8.02
C PHE A 213 6.84 6.36 -9.55
N VAL A 214 7.15 7.45 -10.26
CA VAL A 214 7.38 7.43 -11.71
C VAL A 214 8.53 6.50 -12.08
N VAL A 215 9.64 6.55 -11.33
CA VAL A 215 10.77 5.64 -11.52
C VAL A 215 10.35 4.18 -11.29
N ILE A 216 9.56 3.91 -10.26
CA ILE A 216 9.01 2.57 -9.98
C ILE A 216 8.14 2.08 -11.14
N ILE A 217 7.22 2.90 -11.65
CA ILE A 217 6.39 2.55 -12.81
C ILE A 217 7.28 2.25 -14.02
N PHE A 218 8.29 3.07 -14.28
CA PHE A 218 9.22 2.85 -15.39
C PHE A 218 9.94 1.49 -15.26
N VAL A 219 10.45 1.17 -14.07
CA VAL A 219 11.10 -0.13 -13.80
C VAL A 219 10.12 -1.29 -14.03
N VAL A 220 8.90 -1.21 -13.50
CA VAL A 220 7.85 -2.23 -13.67
C VAL A 220 7.49 -2.39 -15.13
N PHE A 221 7.29 -1.30 -15.86
CA PHE A 221 6.94 -1.33 -17.28
C PHE A 221 8.06 -1.92 -18.15
N TYR A 222 9.31 -1.48 -17.92
CA TYR A 222 10.48 -1.98 -18.63
C TYR A 222 10.68 -3.49 -18.39
N THR A 223 10.74 -3.90 -17.12
CA THR A 223 10.95 -5.30 -16.74
C THR A 223 9.78 -6.17 -17.19
N GLY A 224 8.54 -5.70 -17.00
CA GLY A 224 7.32 -6.37 -17.45
C GLY A 224 7.28 -6.59 -18.96
N SER A 225 7.64 -5.57 -19.75
CA SER A 225 7.70 -5.67 -21.21
C SER A 225 8.72 -6.70 -21.68
N LYS A 226 9.89 -6.75 -21.04
CA LYS A 226 10.92 -7.75 -21.33
C LYS A 226 10.49 -9.16 -20.92
N ILE A 227 9.89 -9.33 -19.74
CA ILE A 227 9.34 -10.62 -19.30
C ILE A 227 8.30 -11.12 -20.31
N TYR A 228 7.36 -10.27 -20.71
CA TYR A 228 6.33 -10.61 -21.68
C TYR A 228 6.92 -11.06 -23.02
N SER A 229 7.90 -10.30 -23.55
CA SER A 229 8.60 -10.64 -24.79
C SER A 229 9.27 -12.01 -24.70
N VAL A 230 10.02 -12.29 -23.62
CA VAL A 230 10.70 -13.57 -23.44
C VAL A 230 9.70 -14.72 -23.32
N ILE A 231 8.62 -14.57 -22.54
CA ILE A 231 7.59 -15.63 -22.41
C ILE A 231 6.95 -15.95 -23.76
N ARG A 232 6.67 -14.94 -24.58
CA ARG A 232 6.03 -15.10 -25.90
C ARG A 232 6.93 -15.81 -26.91
N HIS A 233 8.23 -15.54 -26.86
CA HIS A 233 9.21 -16.03 -27.83
C HIS A 233 10.07 -17.20 -27.33
N SER A 234 9.86 -17.66 -26.09
CA SER A 234 10.61 -18.78 -25.52
C SER A 234 10.23 -20.12 -26.16
N ILE A 235 11.24 -20.94 -26.46
CA ILE A 235 11.08 -22.33 -26.91
C ILE A 235 10.96 -23.22 -25.66
N VAL A 236 9.82 -23.12 -24.96
CA VAL A 236 9.48 -23.99 -23.82
C VAL A 236 8.21 -24.76 -24.14
N SER A 237 7.92 -25.82 -23.36
CA SER A 237 6.67 -26.56 -23.54
C SER A 237 5.46 -25.63 -23.34
N ARG A 238 4.38 -25.87 -24.09
CA ARG A 238 3.13 -25.09 -24.00
C ARG A 238 2.64 -24.98 -22.56
N ARG A 239 2.70 -26.08 -21.79
CA ARG A 239 2.32 -26.11 -20.38
C ARG A 239 3.21 -25.22 -19.51
N ALA A 240 4.52 -25.18 -19.76
CA ALA A 240 5.42 -24.28 -19.04
C ALA A 240 5.17 -22.82 -19.41
N GLN A 241 4.90 -22.52 -20.68
CA GLN A 241 4.55 -21.18 -21.14
C GLN A 241 3.25 -20.68 -20.49
N GLU A 242 2.21 -21.51 -20.43
CA GLU A 242 0.92 -21.20 -19.79
C GLU A 242 1.12 -20.85 -18.29
N LYS A 243 1.93 -21.62 -17.57
CA LYS A 243 2.29 -21.32 -16.17
C LYS A 243 3.02 -19.98 -16.02
N GLN A 244 3.98 -19.67 -16.90
CA GLN A 244 4.69 -18.38 -16.84
C GLN A 244 3.75 -17.21 -17.16
N GLN A 245 2.84 -17.36 -18.13
CA GLN A 245 1.83 -16.35 -18.44
C GLN A 245 0.88 -16.10 -17.28
N GLN A 246 0.46 -17.15 -16.56
CA GLN A 246 -0.39 -17.02 -15.39
C GLN A 246 0.30 -16.24 -14.26
N VAL A 247 1.55 -16.56 -13.95
CA VAL A 247 2.34 -15.79 -12.98
C VAL A 247 2.52 -14.36 -13.45
N PHE A 248 2.76 -14.13 -14.74
CA PHE A 248 2.88 -12.77 -15.28
C PHE A 248 1.58 -11.97 -15.13
N ARG A 249 0.41 -12.56 -15.43
CA ARG A 249 -0.89 -11.91 -15.21
C ARG A 249 -1.12 -11.55 -13.75
N MET A 250 -0.76 -12.45 -12.83
CA MET A 250 -0.78 -12.16 -11.39
C MET A 250 0.06 -10.93 -11.05
N LEU A 251 1.31 -10.87 -11.54
CA LEU A 251 2.21 -9.72 -11.29
C LEU A 251 1.62 -8.42 -11.82
N VAL A 252 1.02 -8.44 -13.02
CA VAL A 252 0.35 -7.26 -13.58
C VAL A 252 -0.81 -6.83 -12.69
N CYS A 253 -1.65 -7.74 -12.20
CA CYS A 253 -2.71 -7.42 -11.25
C CYS A 253 -2.15 -6.81 -9.95
N GLN A 254 -1.05 -7.36 -9.42
CA GLN A 254 -0.39 -6.81 -8.23
C GLN A 254 0.20 -5.42 -8.46
N ALA A 255 0.69 -5.11 -9.66
CA ALA A 255 1.18 -3.76 -10.00
C ALA A 255 0.06 -2.74 -10.21
N LEU A 256 -1.08 -3.18 -10.77
CA LEU A 256 -2.24 -2.32 -10.97
C LEU A 256 -2.97 -2.00 -9.65
N SER A 257 -2.96 -2.93 -8.69
CA SER A 257 -3.61 -2.75 -7.38
C SER A 257 -3.20 -1.45 -6.67
N PRO A 258 -1.92 -1.20 -6.34
CA PRO A 258 -1.53 0.04 -5.69
C PRO A 258 -1.81 1.27 -6.57
N PHE A 259 -1.68 1.16 -7.90
CA PHE A 259 -2.01 2.28 -8.80
C PHE A 259 -3.45 2.78 -8.60
N PHE A 260 -4.43 1.88 -8.64
CA PHE A 260 -5.84 2.26 -8.50
C PHE A 260 -6.25 2.54 -7.05
N PHE A 261 -5.75 1.76 -6.09
CA PHE A 261 -6.23 1.82 -4.72
C PHE A 261 -5.41 2.74 -3.82
N LEU A 262 -4.12 2.95 -4.09
CA LEU A 262 -3.24 3.78 -3.25
C LEU A 262 -2.84 5.11 -3.89
N TYR A 263 -2.60 5.15 -5.20
CA TYR A 263 -2.01 6.32 -5.87
C TYR A 263 -3.03 7.24 -6.51
N LEU A 264 -4.07 6.66 -7.12
CA LEU A 264 -5.13 7.45 -7.74
C LEU A 264 -5.83 8.38 -6.73
N PRO A 265 -6.17 7.98 -5.49
CA PRO A 265 -6.85 8.88 -4.56
C PRO A 265 -6.01 10.12 -4.18
N PRO A 266 -4.74 10.00 -3.73
CA PRO A 266 -3.90 11.18 -3.46
C PRO A 266 -3.60 12.02 -4.70
N PHE A 267 -3.56 11.43 -5.90
CA PHE A 267 -3.38 12.18 -7.15
C PHE A 267 -4.58 13.09 -7.44
N ILE A 268 -5.81 12.61 -7.19
CA ILE A 268 -7.02 13.42 -7.29
C ILE A 268 -6.96 14.59 -6.29
N ASP A 269 -6.52 14.33 -5.05
CA ASP A 269 -6.35 15.36 -4.02
C ASP A 269 -5.32 16.41 -4.44
N ALA A 270 -4.13 15.99 -4.85
CA ALA A 270 -3.07 16.88 -5.32
C ALA A 270 -3.52 17.75 -6.50
N THR A 271 -4.29 17.18 -7.43
CA THR A 271 -4.85 17.92 -8.56
C THR A 271 -5.87 18.94 -8.08
N SER A 272 -6.78 18.54 -7.18
CA SER A 272 -7.82 19.42 -6.64
C SER A 272 -7.24 20.66 -5.97
N ILE A 273 -6.18 20.48 -5.18
CA ILE A 273 -5.45 21.56 -4.50
C ILE A 273 -4.81 22.49 -5.53
N THR A 274 -4.14 21.91 -6.53
CA THR A 274 -3.41 22.66 -7.56
C THR A 274 -4.32 23.58 -8.36
N ILE A 275 -5.56 23.16 -8.61
CA ILE A 275 -6.56 23.95 -9.36
C ILE A 275 -7.52 24.72 -8.45
N GLY A 276 -7.38 24.63 -7.12
CA GLY A 276 -8.27 25.26 -6.14
C GLY A 276 -9.71 24.74 -6.16
N TYR A 277 -9.93 23.49 -6.60
CA TYR A 277 -11.25 22.88 -6.68
C TYR A 277 -11.62 22.23 -5.34
N LYS A 278 -12.88 22.38 -4.94
CA LYS A 278 -13.45 21.69 -3.78
C LYS A 278 -14.00 20.34 -4.21
N LEU A 279 -13.47 19.25 -3.66
CA LEU A 279 -13.99 17.92 -3.96
C LEU A 279 -15.38 17.72 -3.35
N PRO A 280 -16.35 17.18 -4.10
CA PRO A 280 -17.63 16.77 -3.53
C PRO A 280 -17.42 15.73 -2.43
N PHE A 281 -18.19 15.82 -1.35
CA PHE A 281 -18.04 14.94 -0.18
C PHE A 281 -18.13 13.44 -0.52
N PHE A 282 -19.01 13.07 -1.46
CA PHE A 282 -19.10 11.69 -1.95
C PHE A 282 -17.78 11.19 -2.58
N VAL A 283 -17.04 12.05 -3.29
CA VAL A 283 -15.73 11.71 -3.87
C VAL A 283 -14.70 11.44 -2.77
N CYS A 284 -14.72 12.21 -1.68
CA CYS A 284 -13.89 11.97 -0.49
C CYS A 284 -14.14 10.57 0.09
N ILE A 285 -15.41 10.15 0.20
CA ILE A 285 -15.80 8.82 0.69
C ILE A 285 -15.32 7.72 -0.26
N VAL A 286 -15.57 7.86 -1.56
CA VAL A 286 -15.16 6.86 -2.56
C VAL A 286 -13.65 6.66 -2.53
N LYS A 287 -12.87 7.74 -2.45
CA LYS A 287 -11.41 7.68 -2.30
C LYS A 287 -10.98 6.92 -1.05
N ALA A 288 -11.57 7.21 0.11
CA ALA A 288 -11.28 6.48 1.34
C ALA A 288 -11.59 4.98 1.20
N ILE A 289 -12.68 4.64 0.50
CA ILE A 289 -13.05 3.24 0.19
C ILE A 289 -12.06 2.58 -0.75
N LEU A 290 -11.60 3.26 -1.80
CA LEU A 290 -10.58 2.72 -2.70
C LEU A 290 -9.32 2.34 -1.94
N VAL A 291 -8.88 3.18 -1.00
CA VAL A 291 -7.70 2.88 -0.18
C VAL A 291 -7.94 1.68 0.76
N TYR A 292 -9.14 1.50 1.33
CA TYR A 292 -9.49 0.31 2.12
C TYR A 292 -9.37 -1.01 1.33
N LEU A 293 -9.61 -0.97 0.01
CA LEU A 293 -9.62 -2.17 -0.83
C LEU A 293 -8.21 -2.66 -1.19
N PHE A 294 -7.18 -1.82 -1.04
CA PHE A 294 -5.81 -2.18 -1.36
C PHE A 294 -5.32 -3.49 -0.68
N PRO A 295 -5.35 -3.63 0.67
CA PRO A 295 -4.84 -4.81 1.36
C PRO A 295 -5.69 -6.07 1.14
N ILE A 296 -6.85 -5.95 0.47
CA ILE A 296 -7.73 -7.06 0.05
C ILE A 296 -7.35 -7.51 -1.36
N ALA A 297 -7.20 -6.55 -2.28
CA ALA A 297 -6.98 -6.81 -3.69
C ALA A 297 -5.68 -7.60 -3.95
N ASN A 298 -4.63 -7.32 -3.20
CA ASN A 298 -3.34 -7.96 -3.37
C ASN A 298 -3.31 -9.45 -2.98
N PRO A 299 -3.67 -9.87 -1.75
CA PRO A 299 -3.74 -11.30 -1.42
C PRO A 299 -4.76 -12.03 -2.28
N LEU A 300 -5.88 -11.38 -2.65
CA LEU A 300 -6.86 -11.96 -3.55
C LEU A 300 -6.27 -12.27 -4.93
N ALA A 301 -5.48 -11.34 -5.51
CA ALA A 301 -4.80 -11.58 -6.77
C ALA A 301 -3.85 -12.79 -6.67
N ILE A 302 -3.05 -12.89 -5.60
CA ILE A 302 -2.13 -14.02 -5.43
C ILE A 302 -2.89 -15.35 -5.30
N LEU A 303 -3.95 -15.38 -4.47
CA LEU A 303 -4.75 -16.57 -4.23
C LEU A 303 -5.51 -17.02 -5.48
N LEU A 304 -6.08 -16.10 -6.26
CA LEU A 304 -6.86 -16.42 -7.46
C LEU A 304 -5.99 -16.86 -8.65
N PHE A 305 -4.78 -16.31 -8.77
CA PHE A 305 -3.89 -16.62 -9.90
C PHE A 305 -2.87 -17.71 -9.61
N THR A 306 -2.75 -18.22 -8.38
CA THR A 306 -1.83 -19.33 -8.06
C THR A 306 -2.58 -20.66 -7.93
N ASP A 307 -2.45 -21.54 -8.94
CA ASP A 307 -3.12 -22.84 -8.99
C ASP A 307 -2.91 -23.69 -7.74
N ASP A 308 -1.67 -23.77 -7.27
CA ASP A 308 -1.29 -24.54 -6.09
C ASP A 308 -2.06 -24.06 -4.83
N TYR A 309 -2.26 -22.75 -4.70
CA TYR A 309 -3.00 -22.16 -3.57
C TYR A 309 -4.50 -22.41 -3.69
N ARG A 310 -5.07 -22.29 -4.90
CA ARG A 310 -6.49 -22.63 -5.15
C ARG A 310 -6.77 -24.10 -4.85
N TYR A 311 -5.88 -24.99 -5.30
CA TYR A 311 -5.99 -26.42 -5.03
C TYR A 311 -5.91 -26.71 -3.53
N PHE A 312 -4.94 -26.12 -2.84
CA PHE A 312 -4.78 -26.25 -1.40
C PHE A 312 -6.04 -25.80 -0.63
N ILE A 313 -6.63 -24.65 -1.01
CA ILE A 313 -7.86 -24.14 -0.39
C ILE A 313 -9.05 -25.07 -0.65
N ARG A 314 -9.18 -25.60 -1.88
CA ARG A 314 -10.32 -26.46 -2.25
C ARG A 314 -10.25 -27.86 -1.66
N ASN A 315 -9.07 -28.47 -1.63
CA ASN A 315 -8.90 -29.90 -1.37
C ASN A 315 -8.19 -30.20 -0.04
N GLY A 316 -7.77 -29.16 0.71
CA GLY A 316 -6.99 -29.31 1.92
C GLY A 316 -5.64 -30.01 1.67
N LYS A 317 -5.00 -30.50 2.75
CA LYS A 317 -3.68 -31.17 2.71
C LYS A 317 -3.65 -32.52 1.95
N GLN A 318 -4.75 -32.99 1.37
CA GLN A 318 -4.94 -34.41 1.02
C GLN A 318 -4.15 -34.96 -0.19
N ARG A 319 -3.22 -34.22 -0.81
CA ARG A 319 -2.46 -34.78 -1.95
C ARG A 319 -1.00 -34.35 -2.11
N ILE A 320 -0.25 -34.15 -1.03
CA ILE A 320 1.21 -33.90 -1.14
C ILE A 320 2.02 -35.21 -1.25
N LYS A 321 1.40 -36.39 -1.06
CA LYS A 321 2.11 -37.69 -1.12
C LYS A 321 2.12 -38.40 -2.48
N SER A 322 1.29 -38.05 -3.47
CA SER A 322 1.20 -38.86 -4.71
C SER A 322 2.19 -38.46 -5.81
N ASP A 323 2.78 -37.27 -5.76
CA ASP A 323 3.69 -36.78 -6.82
C ASP A 323 5.18 -36.98 -6.48
N ASN A 324 5.50 -37.37 -5.24
CA ASN A 324 6.87 -37.77 -4.85
C ASN A 324 7.13 -39.28 -5.01
N SER A 325 6.16 -40.05 -5.52
CA SER A 325 6.31 -41.49 -5.82
C SER A 325 6.45 -41.78 -7.32
N ILE A 326 6.63 -40.76 -8.15
CA ILE A 326 6.93 -40.90 -9.57
C ILE A 326 8.11 -39.98 -9.90
N ASN A 327 9.29 -40.35 -9.40
CA ASN A 327 10.60 -40.03 -9.96
C ASN A 327 11.60 -41.06 -9.47
#